data_AF-A0A7S2P1Q0-F1
#
_entry.id   AF-A0A7S2P1Q0-F1
#
_cell.length_a   1.000
_cell.length_b   1.000
_cell.length_c   1.000
_cell.angle_alpha   90.00
_cell.angle_beta   90.00
_cell.angle_gamma   90.00
#
_symmetry.space_group_name_H-M   'P 1'
#
loop_
_entity.id
_entity.type
_entity.pdbx_description
1 polymer ?
#
loop_
_entity_poly.entity_id
_entity_poly.type
_entity_poly.pdbx_seq_one_letter_code
_entity_poly.pdbx_strand_id
1 'polypeptide(L)'
;KKSNTKNKNRNCPTPNKCTSITTEKKLEKSSGETKQPMYASTVKALLLGIGADEQMAGYGRHRSVYNRGGYDALQAELQMEKMRIWTRNLGRDDRCVSDNGREARFPFLDEEVVEFLESLPITDICDMNRVQGEGDKMILRLVAKIIGVHACSSLVKRAIQFGSRIAKASDVHQFGSSKHATGTAKYKGGN
;
A
#
# COMPACT_ATOMS: atom_id res chain seq x y z
N LYS A 1 34.16 24.39 42.70
CA LYS A 1 33.41 25.65 42.59
C LYS A 1 32.37 25.52 41.46
N LYS A 2 31.09 25.58 41.84
CA LYS A 2 29.84 25.85 41.08
C LYS A 2 29.85 25.75 39.54
N SER A 3 29.08 24.78 39.06
CA SER A 3 28.12 24.80 37.95
C SER A 3 27.88 26.12 37.20
N ASN A 4 27.86 26.06 35.85
CA ASN A 4 26.78 26.69 35.07
C ASN A 4 26.66 26.13 33.64
N THR A 5 25.70 25.24 33.46
CA THR A 5 25.11 24.82 32.17
C THR A 5 24.22 25.94 31.64
N LYS A 6 24.40 26.37 30.38
CA LYS A 6 23.41 27.19 29.65
C LYS A 6 22.83 26.38 28.51
N ASN A 7 21.72 25.71 28.82
CA ASN A 7 20.82 25.07 27.87
C ASN A 7 19.99 26.17 27.18
N LYS A 8 20.10 26.31 25.86
CA LYS A 8 19.26 27.25 25.09
C LYS A 8 17.99 26.53 24.65
N ASN A 9 16.88 26.86 25.32
CA ASN A 9 15.51 26.51 24.94
C ASN A 9 15.24 26.91 23.49
N ARG A 10 14.94 25.93 22.63
CA ARG A 10 14.17 26.14 21.40
C ARG A 10 12.78 25.56 21.65
N ASN A 11 11.78 26.44 21.71
CA ASN A 11 10.38 26.05 21.80
C ASN A 11 9.95 25.42 20.48
N CYS A 12 9.74 24.09 20.50
CA CYS A 12 9.02 23.37 19.46
C CYS A 12 7.53 23.35 19.84
N PRO A 13 6.61 23.79 18.97
CA PRO A 13 5.19 23.66 19.25
C PRO A 13 4.81 22.17 19.28
N THR A 14 4.29 21.73 20.42
CA THR A 14 3.82 20.36 20.66
C THR A 14 2.64 20.03 19.74
N PRO A 15 2.66 18.91 19.00
CA PRO A 15 1.47 18.41 18.35
C PRO A 15 0.50 17.85 19.41
N ASN A 16 -0.76 18.21 19.24
CA ASN A 16 -1.86 17.89 20.15
C ASN A 16 -1.92 16.40 20.52
N LYS A 17 -2.14 16.19 21.82
CA LYS A 17 -2.39 14.93 22.52
C LYS A 17 -3.38 14.05 21.74
N CYS A 18 -2.92 12.93 21.20
CA CYS A 18 -3.76 11.91 20.61
C CYS A 18 -4.51 11.19 21.75
N THR A 19 -5.72 11.65 22.08
CA THR A 19 -6.61 10.97 23.02
C THR A 19 -7.20 9.74 22.34
N SER A 20 -6.87 8.56 22.87
CA SER A 20 -7.49 7.28 22.58
C SER A 20 -9.00 7.36 22.82
N ILE A 21 -9.80 7.33 21.74
CA ILE A 21 -11.24 7.13 21.81
C ILE A 21 -11.51 5.62 21.81
N THR A 22 -11.38 5.01 22.98
CA THR A 22 -12.10 3.77 23.31
C THR A 22 -13.51 4.15 23.72
N THR A 23 -14.43 4.06 22.78
CA THR A 23 -15.86 3.88 23.08
C THR A 23 -16.46 3.06 21.95
N GLU A 24 -16.84 1.83 22.26
CA GLU A 24 -17.74 1.02 21.46
C GLU A 24 -19.09 1.75 21.36
N LYS A 25 -19.27 2.55 20.30
CA LYS A 25 -20.60 3.07 19.94
C LYS A 25 -21.23 2.07 18.98
N LYS A 26 -22.22 1.36 19.51
CA LYS A 26 -23.24 0.60 18.77
C LYS A 26 -23.74 1.47 17.61
N LEU A 27 -23.52 1.00 16.39
CA LEU A 27 -23.91 1.70 15.17
C LEU A 27 -25.44 1.67 15.04
N GLU A 28 -26.10 2.69 15.55
CA GLU A 28 -27.50 2.94 15.23
C GLU A 28 -27.62 3.33 13.76
N LYS A 29 -28.53 2.65 13.06
CA LYS A 29 -28.73 2.77 11.63
C LYS A 29 -29.52 4.05 11.35
N SER A 30 -28.84 5.19 11.29
CA SER A 30 -29.46 6.46 10.85
C SER A 30 -29.65 6.42 9.34
N SER A 31 -30.90 6.18 8.91
CA SER A 31 -31.38 6.31 7.54
C SER A 31 -31.48 7.77 7.12
N GLY A 32 -30.34 8.45 7.04
CA GLY A 32 -30.21 9.79 6.49
C GLY A 32 -29.07 9.80 5.47
N GLU A 33 -29.41 9.82 4.18
CA GLU A 33 -28.44 10.09 3.12
C GLU A 33 -27.89 11.51 3.29
N THR A 34 -26.78 11.63 4.01
CA THR A 34 -25.97 12.84 3.96
C THR A 34 -25.26 12.85 2.62
N LYS A 35 -25.80 13.61 1.66
CA LYS A 35 -25.12 13.92 0.39
C LYS A 35 -23.82 14.64 0.74
N GLN A 36 -22.73 13.89 0.79
CA GLN A 36 -21.39 14.46 0.95
C GLN A 36 -21.16 15.43 -0.23
N PRO A 37 -20.66 16.64 0.02
CA PRO A 37 -20.40 17.60 -1.05
C PRO A 37 -19.36 17.03 -2.03
N MET A 38 -19.52 17.37 -3.31
CA MET A 38 -18.61 16.91 -4.36
C MET A 38 -17.22 17.50 -4.11
N TYR A 39 -16.24 16.64 -3.84
CA TYR A 39 -14.85 17.05 -3.60
C TYR A 39 -14.08 17.11 -4.93
N ALA A 40 -13.49 18.27 -5.23
CA ALA A 40 -12.64 18.47 -6.40
C ALA A 40 -11.23 18.88 -5.96
N SER A 41 -10.22 18.18 -6.48
CA SER A 41 -8.80 18.44 -6.19
C SER A 41 -8.12 19.16 -7.34
N THR A 42 -7.25 20.13 -7.04
CA THR A 42 -6.47 20.88 -8.03
C THR A 42 -5.11 20.25 -8.34
N VAL A 43 -4.69 19.21 -7.59
CA VAL A 43 -3.34 18.62 -7.65
C VAL A 43 -2.99 18.13 -9.05
N LYS A 44 -1.82 18.44 -9.60
CA LYS A 44 -1.45 18.00 -10.95
C LYS A 44 -0.68 16.68 -10.97
N ALA A 45 0.01 16.37 -9.88
CA ALA A 45 0.78 15.13 -9.73
C ALA A 45 0.23 14.28 -8.58
N LEU A 46 0.27 12.96 -8.75
CA LEU A 46 -0.09 11.96 -7.76
C LEU A 46 1.12 11.09 -7.44
N LEU A 47 1.46 10.97 -6.16
CA LEU A 47 2.46 9.99 -5.71
C LEU A 47 1.78 8.64 -5.52
N LEU A 48 2.15 7.66 -6.33
CA LEU A 48 1.59 6.31 -6.28
C LEU A 48 2.60 5.31 -5.73
N GLY A 49 2.14 4.43 -4.85
CA GLY A 49 2.97 3.39 -4.22
C GLY A 49 3.26 2.17 -5.10
N ILE A 50 3.14 2.28 -6.42
CA ILE A 50 3.42 1.18 -7.36
C ILE A 50 4.92 0.87 -7.32
N GLY A 51 5.28 -0.42 -7.38
CA GLY A 51 6.66 -0.88 -7.28
C GLY A 51 7.05 -1.35 -5.87
N ALA A 52 6.36 -0.89 -4.83
CA ALA A 52 6.69 -1.28 -3.46
C ALA A 52 6.50 -2.78 -3.20
N ASP A 53 5.40 -3.36 -3.71
CA ASP A 53 5.09 -4.78 -3.47
C ASP A 53 5.99 -5.70 -4.32
N GLU A 54 6.30 -5.31 -5.57
CA GLU A 54 7.16 -6.05 -6.50
C GLU A 54 8.63 -6.08 -6.06
N GLN A 55 9.12 -4.99 -5.43
CA GLN A 55 10.51 -4.91 -4.99
C GLN A 55 10.73 -5.47 -3.58
N MET A 56 9.74 -5.31 -2.68
CA MET A 56 9.91 -5.64 -1.26
C MET A 56 9.01 -6.82 -0.82
N ALA A 57 8.64 -7.66 -1.78
CA ALA A 57 7.90 -8.88 -1.56
C ALA A 57 6.53 -8.72 -0.86
N GLY A 58 5.75 -7.71 -1.23
CA GLY A 58 4.47 -7.37 -0.59
C GLY A 58 3.25 -8.19 -0.98
N TYR A 59 3.28 -8.98 -2.06
CA TYR A 59 2.17 -9.85 -2.42
C TYR A 59 2.13 -11.13 -1.59
N GLY A 60 0.93 -11.55 -1.16
CA GLY A 60 0.75 -12.80 -0.41
C GLY A 60 1.29 -14.04 -1.15
N ARG A 61 1.27 -14.01 -2.49
CA ARG A 61 1.83 -15.09 -3.32
C ARG A 61 3.35 -15.24 -3.22
N HIS A 62 4.07 -14.20 -2.82
CA HIS A 62 5.53 -14.27 -2.62
C HIS A 62 5.89 -15.25 -1.51
N ARG A 63 5.09 -15.27 -0.43
CA ARG A 63 5.21 -16.30 0.61
C ARG A 63 4.94 -17.69 0.06
N SER A 64 3.93 -17.84 -0.81
CA SER A 64 3.66 -19.12 -1.46
C SER A 64 4.79 -19.57 -2.39
N VAL A 65 5.49 -18.64 -3.05
CA VAL A 65 6.71 -18.93 -3.83
C VAL A 65 7.85 -19.34 -2.90
N TYR A 66 8.11 -18.57 -1.85
CA TYR A 66 9.13 -18.88 -0.84
C TYR A 66 8.92 -20.26 -0.21
N ASN A 67 7.69 -20.60 0.19
CA ASN A 67 7.39 -21.90 0.79
C ASN A 67 7.64 -23.08 -0.18
N ARG A 68 7.63 -22.83 -1.50
CA ARG A 68 7.85 -23.87 -2.52
C ARG A 68 9.31 -24.05 -2.89
N GLY A 69 10.12 -22.98 -2.84
CA GLY A 69 11.49 -23.01 -3.38
C GLY A 69 12.49 -22.09 -2.68
N GLY A 70 12.19 -21.68 -1.45
CA GLY A 70 13.06 -20.84 -0.64
C GLY A 70 13.31 -19.44 -1.22
N TYR A 71 14.43 -18.85 -0.81
CA TYR A 71 14.82 -17.50 -1.23
C TYR A 71 15.18 -17.42 -2.71
N ASP A 72 15.76 -18.47 -3.30
CA ASP A 72 16.11 -18.49 -4.72
C ASP A 72 14.87 -18.35 -5.61
N ALA A 73 13.83 -19.12 -5.32
CA ALA A 73 12.56 -19.03 -6.04
C ALA A 73 11.88 -17.68 -5.84
N LEU A 74 11.93 -17.13 -4.61
CA LEU A 74 11.39 -15.80 -4.32
C LEU A 74 12.13 -14.71 -5.11
N GLN A 75 13.46 -14.73 -5.11
CA GLN A 75 14.26 -13.75 -5.82
C GLN A 75 13.98 -13.80 -7.33
N ALA A 76 13.91 -15.00 -7.91
CA ALA A 76 13.55 -15.17 -9.33
C ALA A 76 12.15 -14.61 -9.64
N GLU A 77 11.16 -14.85 -8.77
CA GLU A 77 9.81 -14.28 -8.92
C GLU A 77 9.84 -12.75 -8.90
N LEU A 78 10.49 -12.13 -7.89
CA LEU A 78 10.56 -10.67 -7.77
C LEU A 78 11.28 -10.04 -8.97
N GLN A 79 12.36 -10.66 -9.46
CA GLN A 79 13.06 -10.20 -10.66
C GLN A 79 12.15 -10.25 -11.90
N MET A 80 11.39 -11.33 -12.06
CA MET A 80 10.41 -11.43 -13.14
C MET A 80 9.32 -10.34 -13.04
N GLU A 81 8.85 -10.03 -11.84
CA GLU A 81 7.85 -8.98 -11.61
C GLU A 81 8.36 -7.60 -11.99
N LYS A 82 9.58 -7.26 -11.55
CA LYS A 82 10.24 -5.99 -11.89
C LYS A 82 10.33 -5.81 -13.41
N MET A 83 10.75 -6.85 -14.14
CA MET A 83 10.83 -6.83 -15.60
C MET A 83 9.48 -6.68 -16.31
N ARG A 84 8.37 -6.99 -15.63
CA ARG A 84 7.01 -6.97 -16.20
C ARG A 84 6.15 -5.83 -15.67
N ILE A 85 6.65 -5.02 -14.73
CA ILE A 85 5.82 -4.01 -14.06
C ILE A 85 5.22 -3.00 -15.04
N TRP A 86 5.97 -2.66 -16.09
CA TRP A 86 5.54 -1.73 -17.14
C TRP A 86 4.28 -2.22 -17.87
N THR A 87 4.23 -3.51 -18.21
CA THR A 87 3.10 -4.10 -18.96
C THR A 87 1.96 -4.52 -18.05
N ARG A 88 2.26 -4.93 -16.80
CA ARG A 88 1.28 -5.44 -15.85
C ARG A 88 0.51 -4.35 -15.13
N ASN A 89 1.21 -3.29 -14.71
CA ASN A 89 0.66 -2.25 -13.85
C ASN A 89 0.70 -0.88 -14.55
N LEU A 90 1.90 -0.39 -14.87
CA LEU A 90 2.11 1.00 -15.27
C LEU A 90 1.28 1.40 -16.48
N GLY A 91 1.22 0.56 -17.53
CA GLY A 91 0.47 0.90 -18.74
C GLY A 91 -1.04 1.09 -18.53
N ARG A 92 -1.67 0.37 -17.58
CA ARG A 92 -3.10 0.56 -17.27
C ARG A 92 -3.29 1.78 -16.36
N ASP A 93 -2.48 1.87 -15.31
CA ASP A 93 -2.61 2.92 -14.29
C ASP A 93 -2.30 4.30 -14.85
N ASP A 94 -1.27 4.42 -15.70
CA ASP A 94 -0.90 5.67 -16.37
C ASP A 94 -2.03 6.23 -17.24
N ARG A 95 -2.70 5.37 -18.02
CA ARG A 95 -3.85 5.78 -18.84
C ARG A 95 -5.01 6.30 -17.98
N CYS A 96 -5.33 5.59 -16.89
CA CYS A 96 -6.38 6.02 -15.98
C CYS A 96 -6.07 7.37 -15.31
N VAL A 97 -4.80 7.61 -14.95
CA VAL A 97 -4.38 8.86 -14.31
C VAL A 97 -4.34 10.01 -15.32
N SER A 98 -3.79 9.77 -16.51
CA SER A 98 -3.67 10.76 -17.59
C SER A 98 -5.02 11.21 -18.12
N ASP A 99 -6.01 10.32 -18.22
CA ASP A 99 -7.40 10.64 -18.60
C ASP A 99 -8.05 11.69 -17.69
N ASN A 100 -7.56 11.78 -16.44
CA ASN A 100 -8.01 12.78 -15.45
C ASN A 100 -7.17 14.07 -15.46
N GLY A 101 -6.29 14.25 -16.46
CA GLY A 101 -5.40 15.41 -16.57
C GLY A 101 -4.40 15.50 -15.42
N ARG A 102 -3.96 14.33 -14.90
CA ARG A 102 -3.01 14.18 -13.80
C ARG A 102 -1.79 13.40 -14.26
N GLU A 103 -0.68 13.62 -13.58
CA GLU A 103 0.58 12.91 -13.77
C GLU A 103 0.79 11.93 -12.61
N ALA A 104 1.17 10.69 -12.88
CA ALA A 104 1.59 9.74 -11.86
C ALA A 104 3.09 9.80 -11.65
N ARG A 105 3.53 9.82 -10.39
CA ARG A 105 4.95 9.65 -10.00
C ARG A 105 5.08 8.44 -9.11
N PHE A 106 6.17 7.70 -9.28
CA PHE A 106 6.37 6.39 -8.67
C PHE A 106 7.66 6.39 -7.82
N PRO A 107 7.64 6.93 -6.59
CA PRO A 107 8.85 7.06 -5.77
C PRO A 107 9.59 5.75 -5.51
N PHE A 108 8.90 4.61 -5.55
CA PHE A 108 9.55 3.31 -5.38
C PHE A 108 10.29 2.86 -6.64
N LEU A 109 9.96 3.39 -7.83
CA LEU A 109 10.63 3.05 -9.09
C LEU A 109 11.68 4.09 -9.51
N ASP A 110 12.02 5.00 -8.60
CA ASP A 110 13.17 5.90 -8.74
C ASP A 110 14.46 5.08 -8.86
N GLU A 111 15.37 5.47 -9.75
CA GLU A 111 16.56 4.68 -10.06
C GLU A 111 17.43 4.45 -8.82
N GLU A 112 17.59 5.45 -7.95
CA GLU A 112 18.42 5.32 -6.74
C GLU A 112 17.78 4.37 -5.72
N VAL A 113 16.44 4.37 -5.62
CA VAL A 113 15.70 3.45 -4.75
C VAL A 113 15.81 2.02 -5.26
N VAL A 114 15.67 1.82 -6.56
CA VAL A 114 15.82 0.50 -7.19
C VAL A 114 17.23 -0.02 -7.00
N GLU A 115 18.24 0.79 -7.33
CA GLU A 115 19.65 0.41 -7.17
C GLU A 115 19.99 0.06 -5.72
N PHE A 116 19.53 0.88 -4.76
CA PHE A 116 19.71 0.59 -3.35
C PHE A 116 19.09 -0.76 -2.96
N LEU A 117 17.83 -1.02 -3.33
CA LEU A 117 17.16 -2.27 -3.01
C LEU A 117 17.82 -3.48 -3.68
N GLU A 118 18.33 -3.34 -4.91
CA GLU A 118 19.03 -4.41 -5.61
C GLU A 118 20.41 -4.73 -5.03
N SER A 119 21.05 -3.76 -4.36
CA SER A 119 22.33 -3.96 -3.68
C SER A 119 22.19 -4.77 -2.37
N LEU A 120 20.98 -4.89 -1.82
CA LEU A 120 20.75 -5.54 -0.53
C LEU A 120 20.51 -7.05 -0.66
N PRO A 121 20.98 -7.85 0.31
CA PRO A 121 20.52 -9.22 0.48
C PRO A 121 19.00 -9.29 0.62
N ILE A 122 18.37 -10.29 0.00
CA ILE A 122 16.91 -10.45 0.06
C ILE A 122 16.37 -10.59 1.50
N THR A 123 17.20 -11.10 2.40
CA THR A 123 16.90 -11.24 3.84
C THR A 123 16.78 -9.89 4.57
N ASP A 124 17.41 -8.84 4.06
CA ASP A 124 17.30 -7.48 4.61
C ASP A 124 16.02 -6.79 4.08
N ILE A 125 15.61 -7.17 2.87
CA ILE A 125 14.38 -6.68 2.24
C ILE A 125 13.14 -7.31 2.88
N CYS A 126 13.17 -8.62 3.11
CA CYS A 126 12.06 -9.39 3.65
C CYS A 126 12.51 -10.66 4.40
N ASP A 127 11.69 -11.10 5.36
CA ASP A 127 11.88 -12.36 6.08
C ASP A 127 10.58 -13.17 6.03
N MET A 128 10.52 -14.12 5.10
CA MET A 128 9.31 -14.92 4.87
C MET A 128 9.06 -15.98 5.96
N ASN A 129 9.94 -16.14 6.93
CA ASN A 129 9.69 -16.99 8.09
C ASN A 129 8.84 -16.28 9.16
N ARG A 130 8.79 -14.96 9.15
CA ARG A 130 7.93 -14.16 10.04
C ARG A 130 6.50 -14.12 9.54
N VAL A 131 5.57 -13.73 10.39
CA VAL A 131 4.15 -13.59 10.04
C VAL A 131 3.92 -12.49 8.99
N GLN A 132 2.77 -12.56 8.29
CA GLN A 132 2.35 -11.47 7.41
C GLN A 132 2.12 -10.19 8.21
N GLY A 133 2.51 -9.05 7.65
CA GLY A 133 2.50 -7.78 8.37
C GLY A 133 3.82 -7.47 9.08
N GLU A 134 4.75 -8.42 9.12
CA GLU A 134 6.08 -8.25 9.70
C GLU A 134 7.19 -8.63 8.71
N GLY A 135 7.09 -9.82 8.12
CA GLY A 135 8.11 -10.38 7.25
C GLY A 135 8.08 -9.87 5.81
N ASP A 136 6.89 -9.68 5.25
CA ASP A 136 6.72 -9.03 3.94
C ASP A 136 7.01 -7.54 4.05
N LYS A 137 7.69 -6.96 3.06
CA LYS A 137 8.07 -5.54 3.06
C LYS A 137 8.82 -5.10 4.31
N MET A 138 9.61 -6.00 4.90
CA MET A 138 10.25 -5.78 6.20
C MET A 138 11.01 -4.45 6.23
N ILE A 139 11.85 -4.17 5.23
CA ILE A 139 12.60 -2.91 5.13
C ILE A 139 11.69 -1.68 5.13
N LEU A 140 10.60 -1.69 4.33
CA LEU A 140 9.64 -0.59 4.28
C LEU A 140 8.92 -0.38 5.62
N ARG A 141 8.60 -1.48 6.31
CA ARG A 141 7.94 -1.44 7.63
C ARG A 141 8.88 -0.88 8.69
N LEU A 142 10.17 -1.18 8.61
CA LEU A 142 11.20 -0.59 9.47
C LEU A 142 11.31 0.92 9.23
N VAL A 143 11.41 1.34 7.96
CA VAL A 143 11.42 2.77 7.60
C VAL A 143 10.17 3.46 8.13
N ALA A 144 8.98 2.91 7.90
CA ALA A 144 7.71 3.46 8.40
C ALA A 144 7.71 3.65 9.93
N LYS A 145 8.30 2.73 10.69
CA LYS A 145 8.46 2.85 12.14
C LYS A 145 9.45 3.95 12.52
N ILE A 146 10.57 4.06 11.81
CA ILE A 146 11.59 5.11 12.05
C ILE A 146 11.01 6.50 11.84
N ILE A 147 10.20 6.70 10.81
CA ILE A 147 9.57 7.99 10.49
C ILE A 147 8.29 8.27 11.30
N GLY A 148 7.92 7.40 12.25
CA GLY A 148 6.77 7.59 13.14
C GLY A 148 5.40 7.19 12.57
N VAL A 149 5.34 6.56 11.40
CA VAL A 149 4.09 6.11 10.77
C VAL A 149 3.73 4.68 11.23
N HIS A 150 3.51 4.54 12.54
CA HIS A 150 3.34 3.23 13.18
C HIS A 150 2.05 2.51 12.76
N ALA A 151 0.94 3.26 12.59
CA ALA A 151 -0.40 2.69 12.38
C ALA A 151 -0.50 1.83 11.12
N CYS A 152 0.23 2.16 10.05
CA CYS A 152 0.24 1.36 8.83
C CYS A 152 1.43 0.40 8.72
N SER A 153 2.41 0.50 9.63
CA SER A 153 3.66 -0.27 9.54
C SER A 153 3.48 -1.78 9.69
N SER A 154 2.39 -2.25 10.30
CA SER A 154 2.07 -3.68 10.47
C SER A 154 0.89 -4.15 9.61
N LEU A 155 0.28 -3.27 8.82
CA LEU A 155 -0.88 -3.65 8.01
C LEU A 155 -0.46 -4.60 6.89
N VAL A 156 -1.11 -5.77 6.84
CA VAL A 156 -0.95 -6.73 5.75
C VAL A 156 -1.47 -6.12 4.46
N LYS A 157 -0.70 -6.27 3.38
CA LYS A 157 -1.09 -5.78 2.06
C LYS A 157 -2.47 -6.31 1.65
N ARG A 158 -3.33 -5.41 1.21
CA ARG A 158 -4.61 -5.74 0.56
C ARG A 158 -4.71 -4.97 -0.74
N ALA A 159 -5.04 -5.65 -1.84
CA ALA A 159 -5.28 -4.94 -3.10
C ALA A 159 -6.50 -4.03 -2.96
N ILE A 160 -6.47 -2.86 -3.62
CA ILE A 160 -7.49 -1.81 -3.47
C ILE A 160 -8.89 -2.37 -3.70
N GLN A 161 -9.07 -3.23 -4.70
CA GLN A 161 -10.41 -3.77 -5.02
C GLN A 161 -11.01 -4.63 -3.91
N PHE A 162 -10.15 -5.25 -3.09
CA PHE A 162 -10.57 -6.05 -1.94
C PHE A 162 -10.69 -5.18 -0.69
N GLY A 163 -9.79 -4.20 -0.51
CA GLY A 163 -9.82 -3.25 0.60
C GLY A 163 -11.05 -2.36 0.60
N SER A 164 -11.44 -1.85 -0.57
CA SER A 164 -12.65 -1.02 -0.74
C SER A 164 -13.94 -1.82 -0.82
N ARG A 165 -13.85 -3.16 -0.88
CA ARG A 165 -14.96 -4.09 -1.14
C ARG A 165 -15.65 -3.88 -2.49
N ILE A 166 -15.08 -3.09 -3.41
CA ILE A 166 -15.67 -2.86 -4.73
C ILE A 166 -15.75 -4.14 -5.56
N ALA A 167 -14.78 -5.06 -5.41
CA ALA A 167 -14.84 -6.36 -6.08
C ALA A 167 -16.12 -7.11 -5.69
N LYS A 168 -16.43 -7.17 -4.39
CA LYS A 168 -17.64 -7.80 -3.88
C LYS A 168 -18.91 -7.12 -4.39
N ALA A 169 -18.93 -5.78 -4.40
CA ALA A 169 -20.09 -5.03 -4.89
C ALA A 169 -20.31 -5.27 -6.39
N SER A 170 -19.23 -5.25 -7.18
CA SER A 170 -19.25 -5.54 -8.62
C SER A 170 -19.72 -6.96 -8.90
N ASP A 171 -19.23 -7.94 -8.12
CA ASP A 171 -19.61 -9.34 -8.29
C ASP A 171 -21.09 -9.58 -7.99
N VAL A 172 -21.61 -8.98 -6.91
CA VAL A 172 -23.03 -9.06 -6.58
C VAL A 172 -23.89 -8.39 -7.65
N HIS A 173 -23.46 -7.22 -8.16
CA HIS A 173 -24.16 -6.53 -9.23
C HIS A 173 -24.20 -7.37 -10.52
N GLN A 174 -23.08 -8.00 -10.89
CA GLN A 174 -22.96 -8.72 -12.16
C GLN A 174 -23.54 -10.14 -12.12
N PHE A 175 -23.42 -10.83 -10.99
CA PHE A 175 -23.73 -12.27 -10.87
C PHE A 175 -24.82 -12.57 -9.83
N GLY A 176 -25.40 -11.57 -9.18
CA GLY A 176 -26.36 -11.72 -8.07
C GLY A 176 -25.72 -12.19 -6.75
N SER A 177 -24.49 -12.69 -6.78
CA SER A 177 -23.75 -13.17 -5.62
C SER A 177 -22.25 -13.25 -5.88
N SER A 178 -21.43 -12.89 -4.88
CA SER A 178 -19.97 -13.05 -4.92
C SER A 178 -19.52 -14.51 -5.03
N LYS A 179 -20.38 -15.49 -4.72
CA LYS A 179 -20.05 -16.92 -4.82
C LYS A 179 -20.08 -17.44 -6.26
N HIS A 180 -20.77 -16.73 -7.16
CA HIS A 180 -20.89 -17.10 -8.58
C HIS A 180 -19.98 -16.27 -9.48
N ALA A 181 -19.17 -15.38 -8.89
CA ALA A 181 -18.24 -14.55 -9.61
C ALA A 181 -17.16 -15.40 -10.29
N THR A 182 -16.94 -15.13 -11.58
CA THR A 182 -15.88 -15.74 -12.38
C THR A 182 -14.95 -14.65 -12.90
N GLY A 183 -13.65 -14.93 -12.95
CA GLY A 183 -12.63 -13.98 -13.43
C GLY A 183 -12.71 -13.65 -14.93
N THR A 184 -13.72 -14.16 -15.64
CA THR A 184 -13.97 -13.99 -17.07
C THR A 184 -15.17 -13.09 -17.36
N ALA A 185 -15.67 -12.36 -16.36
CA ALA A 185 -16.76 -11.42 -16.50
C ALA A 185 -16.49 -10.42 -17.63
N LYS A 186 -17.22 -10.53 -18.75
CA LYS A 186 -17.15 -9.52 -19.81
C LYS A 186 -18.00 -8.32 -19.40
N TYR A 187 -17.40 -7.13 -19.45
CA TYR A 187 -18.14 -5.88 -19.33
C TYR A 187 -19.19 -5.84 -20.45
N LYS A 188 -20.47 -5.90 -20.08
CA LYS A 188 -21.57 -5.59 -20.99
C LYS A 188 -21.77 -4.09 -20.90
N GLY A 189 -21.27 -3.35 -21.89
CA GLY A 189 -21.48 -1.91 -21.96
C GLY A 189 -22.95 -1.57 -21.78
N GLY A 190 -23.25 -0.65 -20.87
CA GLY A 190 -24.58 -0.06 -20.79
C GLY A 190 -24.82 0.77 -22.06
N ASN A 191 -26.01 0.64 -22.64
CA ASN A 191 -26.51 1.55 -23.67
C ASN A 191 -26.51 2.99 -23.17
#